data_AF-A0A917KHM2-F1
#
_entry.id   AF-A0A917KHM2-F1
#
_cell.length_a   1.000
_cell.length_b   1.000
_cell.length_c   1.000
_cell.angle_alpha   90.00
_cell.angle_beta   90.00
_cell.angle_gamma   90.00
#
_symmetry.space_group_name_H-M   'P 1'
#
loop_
_entity.id
_entity.type
_entity.pdbx_description
1 polymer ?
#
loop_
_entity_poly.entity_id
_entity_poly.type
_entity_poly.pdbx_seq_one_letter_code
_entity_poly.pdbx_strand_id
1 'polypeptide(L)'
;MADAAATEKPKKQHLYEIDLLRAFVILGVTCVHTISFYNLFERELSPTQLGYEAALVALHFTREVFMFMTGMVLFVTYYRRTFRATEFWAKRFKLIVIPYIAWTVIYILFEGTYLKGFEWTAPYLAQTIWQSLLTGNQFFLYYLVISMQFYLLFPLVVRLLKATERWHGWVFAVSFLVELGLMWLNEAVLQQMPLAGLPGWLHALIQYRDRNVITYEFWFIAGGLMAVHYDRWRPWLKAHPRTVYAALVLGLAVLWGHFWLQRMVWHENETMAVLVLQPIMVVWSFLVAMALLRAGIAWADVRQAPRVRWFSKFVLAAGGASFGVFLVHPILLHYVAIAVYHFHPHPVLRRWLVPVSIAVVYGGGIVLARAIARVPLLGYIVGQRTPWPRAAKAARLPRAS
;
A
#
# COMPACT_ATOMS: atom_id res chain seq x y z
N MET A 1 -44.83 24.91 19.38
CA MET A 1 -43.41 25.29 19.48
C MET A 1 -42.64 24.17 20.16
N ALA A 2 -42.05 23.28 19.37
CA ALA A 2 -41.00 22.36 19.81
C ALA A 2 -40.26 21.95 18.53
N ASP A 3 -39.31 22.79 18.15
CA ASP A 3 -38.52 22.64 16.94
C ASP A 3 -37.61 21.42 17.12
N ALA A 4 -37.83 20.40 16.30
CA ALA A 4 -37.02 19.20 16.29
C ALA A 4 -35.65 19.58 15.70
N ALA A 5 -34.68 19.83 16.57
CA ALA A 5 -33.29 20.06 16.19
C ALA A 5 -32.79 18.85 15.38
N ALA A 6 -32.80 18.99 14.06
CA ALA A 6 -32.21 18.05 13.14
C ALA A 6 -30.73 17.93 13.49
N THR A 7 -30.34 16.81 14.08
CA THR A 7 -28.93 16.48 14.32
C THR A 7 -28.25 16.35 12.95
N GLU A 8 -27.67 17.44 12.46
CA GLU A 8 -26.79 17.43 11.30
C GLU A 8 -25.68 16.41 11.57
N LYS A 9 -25.65 15.33 10.79
CA LYS A 9 -24.55 14.37 10.84
C LYS A 9 -23.27 15.14 10.51
N PRO A 10 -22.25 15.14 11.39
CA PRO A 10 -21.02 15.89 11.15
C PRO A 10 -20.43 15.47 9.81
N LYS A 11 -20.32 16.45 8.90
CA LYS A 11 -19.80 16.31 7.55
C LYS A 11 -18.42 15.66 7.66
N LYS A 12 -18.24 14.48 7.05
CA LYS A 12 -16.93 13.79 7.08
C LYS A 12 -15.89 14.72 6.45
N GLN A 13 -14.92 15.17 7.24
CA GLN A 13 -13.77 15.91 6.72
C GLN A 13 -12.98 14.97 5.82
N HIS A 14 -12.97 15.26 4.52
CA HIS A 14 -12.20 14.50 3.54
C HIS A 14 -10.78 15.05 3.51
N LEU A 15 -9.79 14.21 3.82
CA LEU A 15 -8.38 14.56 3.80
C LEU A 15 -7.85 14.44 2.38
N TYR A 16 -7.88 15.54 1.63
CA TYR A 16 -7.42 15.58 0.24
C TYR A 16 -5.95 15.18 0.13
N GLU A 17 -5.10 15.60 1.06
CA GLU A 17 -3.68 15.25 1.09
C GLU A 17 -3.44 13.73 0.96
N ILE A 18 -4.32 12.89 1.53
CA ILE A 18 -4.23 11.44 1.43
C ILE A 18 -4.49 10.92 0.02
N ASP A 19 -5.30 11.60 -0.79
CA ASP A 19 -5.49 11.21 -2.18
C ASP A 19 -4.21 11.38 -3.00
N LEU A 20 -3.40 12.39 -2.69
CA LEU A 20 -2.07 12.56 -3.29
C LEU A 20 -1.15 11.41 -2.88
N LEU A 21 -1.07 11.09 -1.58
CA LEU A 21 -0.26 9.97 -1.12
C LEU A 21 -0.70 8.67 -1.80
N ARG A 22 -2.00 8.38 -1.86
CA ARG A 22 -2.53 7.19 -2.54
C ARG A 22 -2.09 7.11 -4.00
N ALA A 23 -2.14 8.22 -4.73
CA ALA A 23 -1.74 8.28 -6.13
C ALA A 23 -0.24 8.01 -6.34
N PHE A 24 0.63 8.56 -5.49
CA PHE A 24 2.07 8.37 -5.64
C PHE A 24 2.59 7.06 -5.03
N VAL A 25 1.99 6.58 -3.95
CA VAL A 25 2.33 5.27 -3.37
C VAL A 25 1.98 4.15 -4.33
N ILE A 26 0.80 4.18 -4.96
CA ILE A 26 0.44 3.14 -5.93
C ILE A 26 1.27 3.20 -7.22
N LEU A 27 1.67 4.41 -7.64
CA LEU A 27 2.67 4.58 -8.70
C LEU A 27 3.99 3.93 -8.28
N GLY A 28 4.45 4.17 -7.04
CA GLY A 28 5.64 3.52 -6.49
C GLY A 28 5.57 1.99 -6.55
N VAL A 29 4.43 1.39 -6.18
CA VAL A 29 4.20 -0.07 -6.32
C VAL A 29 4.36 -0.52 -7.77
N THR A 30 3.77 0.21 -8.71
CA THR A 30 3.92 -0.11 -10.15
C THR A 30 5.38 0.03 -10.61
N CYS A 31 6.10 1.04 -10.13
CA CYS A 31 7.52 1.22 -10.42
C CYS A 31 8.35 0.05 -9.88
N VAL A 32 8.15 -0.36 -8.62
CA VAL A 32 8.87 -1.48 -8.00
C VAL A 32 8.73 -2.75 -8.84
N HIS A 33 7.50 -3.14 -9.17
CA HIS A 33 7.27 -4.38 -9.92
C HIS A 33 7.75 -4.31 -11.36
N THR A 34 7.61 -3.14 -12.01
CA THR A 34 8.11 -2.97 -13.38
C THR A 34 9.63 -2.98 -13.41
N ILE A 35 10.31 -2.23 -12.54
CA ILE A 35 11.78 -2.20 -12.47
C ILE A 35 12.33 -3.58 -12.10
N SER A 36 11.70 -4.27 -11.14
CA SER A 36 12.10 -5.64 -10.76
C SER A 36 12.04 -6.59 -11.95
N PHE A 37 10.98 -6.51 -12.78
CA PHE A 37 10.88 -7.30 -14.00
C PHE A 37 12.01 -7.00 -14.99
N TYR A 38 12.30 -5.72 -15.23
CA TYR A 38 13.37 -5.33 -16.15
C TYR A 38 14.78 -5.67 -15.61
N ASN A 39 14.96 -5.72 -14.30
CA ASN A 39 16.22 -6.09 -13.66
C ASN A 39 16.64 -7.53 -14.01
N LEU A 40 15.68 -8.43 -14.26
CA LEU A 40 15.92 -9.82 -14.63
C LEU A 40 16.74 -9.99 -15.92
N PHE A 41 16.80 -8.97 -16.78
CA PHE A 41 17.54 -9.01 -18.04
C PHE A 41 18.96 -8.44 -17.94
N GLU A 42 19.32 -7.85 -16.81
CA GLU A 42 20.61 -7.19 -16.64
C GLU A 42 21.63 -8.14 -16.04
N ARG A 43 22.90 -7.96 -16.44
CA ARG A 43 24.00 -8.76 -15.92
C ARG A 43 24.30 -8.36 -14.49
N GLU A 44 24.65 -9.36 -13.68
CA GLU A 44 25.10 -9.18 -12.30
C GLU A 44 26.20 -8.11 -12.17
N LEU A 45 26.03 -7.18 -11.24
CA LEU A 45 26.90 -6.04 -10.95
C LEU A 45 27.12 -5.06 -12.11
N SER A 46 26.32 -5.12 -13.18
CA SER A 46 26.37 -4.11 -14.22
C SER A 46 25.88 -2.75 -13.69
N PRO A 47 26.36 -1.61 -14.23
CA PRO A 47 25.90 -0.29 -13.81
C PRO A 47 24.38 -0.10 -13.94
N THR A 48 23.75 -0.77 -14.91
CA THR A 48 22.30 -0.72 -15.10
C THR A 48 21.56 -1.49 -14.01
N GLN A 49 22.01 -2.72 -13.68
CA GLN A 49 21.41 -3.50 -12.59
C GLN A 49 21.54 -2.76 -11.26
N LEU A 50 22.73 -2.24 -10.92
CA LEU A 50 22.96 -1.46 -9.70
C LEU A 50 22.09 -0.20 -9.64
N GLY A 51 21.87 0.46 -10.78
CA GLY A 51 20.95 1.59 -10.88
C GLY A 51 19.49 1.19 -10.64
N TYR A 52 19.06 0.03 -11.12
CA TYR A 52 17.73 -0.52 -10.85
C TYR A 52 17.58 -0.94 -9.39
N GLU A 53 18.54 -1.65 -8.81
CA GLU A 53 18.56 -2.01 -7.39
C GLU A 53 18.51 -0.77 -6.47
N ALA A 54 19.30 0.26 -6.77
CA ALA A 54 19.26 1.53 -6.05
C ALA A 54 17.90 2.24 -6.16
N ALA A 55 17.24 2.15 -7.31
CA ALA A 55 15.88 2.66 -7.49
C ALA A 55 14.84 1.81 -6.73
N LEU A 56 15.00 0.49 -6.71
CA LEU A 56 14.11 -0.45 -6.01
C LEU A 56 14.14 -0.20 -4.51
N VAL A 57 15.32 -0.16 -3.88
CA VAL A 57 15.44 0.09 -2.44
C VAL A 57 14.84 1.46 -2.07
N ALA A 58 15.04 2.48 -2.91
CA ALA A 58 14.43 3.80 -2.71
C ALA A 58 12.91 3.80 -2.84
N LEU A 59 12.31 2.86 -3.58
CA LEU A 59 10.86 2.73 -3.79
C LEU A 59 10.19 1.71 -2.86
N HIS A 60 10.95 0.94 -2.09
CA HIS A 60 10.40 -0.11 -1.22
C HIS A 60 9.57 0.41 -0.04
N PHE A 61 9.51 1.73 0.21
CA PHE A 61 8.66 2.38 1.24
C PHE A 61 7.14 2.18 1.05
N THR A 62 6.72 1.67 -0.10
CA THR A 62 5.32 1.72 -0.53
C THR A 62 4.37 0.98 0.40
N ARG A 63 4.80 -0.12 1.01
CA ARG A 63 3.96 -0.96 1.89
C ARG A 63 3.73 -0.27 3.25
N GLU A 64 4.81 0.28 3.78
CA GLU A 64 4.94 1.01 5.03
C GLU A 64 4.07 2.27 4.99
N VAL A 65 4.24 3.09 3.93
CA VAL A 65 3.46 4.32 3.75
C VAL A 65 1.97 4.01 3.51
N PHE A 66 1.64 2.87 2.87
CA PHE A 66 0.25 2.46 2.70
C PHE A 66 -0.40 2.04 4.04
N MET A 67 0.33 1.34 4.91
CA MET A 67 -0.14 1.03 6.27
C MET A 67 -0.27 2.28 7.15
N PHE A 68 0.69 3.20 7.06
CA PHE A 68 0.62 4.50 7.72
C PHE A 68 -0.62 5.31 7.31
N MET A 69 -0.89 5.42 6.02
CA MET A 69 -2.11 6.08 5.52
C MET A 69 -3.38 5.39 6.02
N THR A 70 -3.39 4.05 6.05
CA THR A 70 -4.54 3.27 6.51
C THR A 70 -4.84 3.58 7.97
N GLY A 71 -3.82 3.56 8.84
CA GLY A 71 -3.95 3.97 10.24
C GLY A 71 -4.51 5.40 10.35
N MET A 72 -3.91 6.35 9.66
CA MET A 72 -4.32 7.76 9.70
C MET A 72 -5.79 7.96 9.29
N VAL A 73 -6.22 7.38 8.17
CA VAL A 73 -7.61 7.51 7.68
C VAL A 73 -8.61 6.89 8.64
N LEU A 74 -8.28 5.74 9.24
CA LEU A 74 -9.15 5.09 10.21
C LEU A 74 -9.28 5.93 11.50
N PHE A 75 -8.17 6.42 12.05
CA PHE A 75 -8.19 7.20 13.28
C PHE A 75 -8.88 8.56 13.10
N VAL A 76 -8.67 9.27 11.98
CA VAL A 76 -9.44 10.50 11.68
C VAL A 76 -10.94 10.21 11.62
N THR A 77 -11.33 9.05 11.11
CA THR A 77 -12.75 8.70 10.96
C THR A 77 -13.39 8.29 12.29
N TYR A 78 -12.71 7.51 13.13
CA TYR A 78 -13.34 6.78 14.24
C TYR A 78 -12.87 7.21 15.64
N TYR A 79 -11.72 7.87 15.79
CA TYR A 79 -11.14 8.12 17.12
C TYR A 79 -12.05 8.94 18.04
N ARG A 80 -12.60 10.05 17.52
CA ARG A 80 -13.46 10.99 18.27
C ARG A 80 -14.96 10.67 18.19
N ARG A 81 -15.35 9.51 17.64
CA ARG A 81 -16.77 9.12 17.47
C ARG A 81 -17.16 8.01 18.42
N THR A 82 -18.46 7.83 18.64
CA THR A 82 -18.99 6.61 19.25
C THR A 82 -18.64 5.42 18.37
N PHE A 83 -17.89 4.48 18.94
CA PHE A 83 -17.26 3.40 18.18
C PHE A 83 -17.89 2.05 18.55
N ARG A 84 -18.57 1.45 17.58
CA ARG A 84 -19.08 0.07 17.66
C ARG A 84 -18.26 -0.84 16.77
N ALA A 85 -17.53 -1.77 17.38
CA ALA A 85 -16.62 -2.68 16.68
C ALA A 85 -17.35 -3.54 15.63
N THR A 86 -18.54 -4.06 15.95
CA THR A 86 -19.34 -4.90 15.06
C THR A 86 -19.76 -4.17 13.78
N GLU A 87 -20.26 -2.93 13.91
CA GLU A 87 -20.61 -2.10 12.75
C GLU A 87 -19.37 -1.71 11.92
N PHE A 88 -18.24 -1.49 12.58
CA PHE A 88 -16.97 -1.20 11.92
C PHE A 88 -16.52 -2.40 11.07
N TRP A 89 -16.49 -3.59 11.66
CA TRP A 89 -16.10 -4.82 10.99
C TRP A 89 -17.02 -5.13 9.81
N ALA A 90 -18.34 -5.10 10.00
CA ALA A 90 -19.30 -5.35 8.92
C ALA A 90 -19.09 -4.41 7.71
N LYS A 91 -18.78 -3.13 7.96
CA LYS A 91 -18.54 -2.14 6.90
C LYS A 91 -17.20 -2.35 6.19
N ARG A 92 -16.14 -2.67 6.93
CA ARG A 92 -14.76 -2.77 6.41
C ARG A 92 -14.47 -4.13 5.79
N PHE A 93 -14.82 -5.22 6.46
CA PHE A 93 -14.63 -6.58 5.93
C PHE A 93 -15.39 -6.78 4.62
N LYS A 94 -16.62 -6.29 4.48
CA LYS A 94 -17.35 -6.34 3.21
C LYS A 94 -16.58 -5.70 2.04
N LEU A 95 -15.84 -4.62 2.30
CA LEU A 95 -15.12 -3.88 1.25
C LEU A 95 -13.74 -4.46 0.92
N ILE A 96 -13.22 -5.39 1.71
CA ILE A 96 -11.88 -5.98 1.50
C ILE A 96 -11.94 -7.49 1.24
N VAL A 97 -12.84 -8.22 1.91
CA VAL A 97 -13.03 -9.66 1.71
C VAL A 97 -13.59 -9.98 0.33
N ILE A 98 -14.54 -9.17 -0.16
CA ILE A 98 -15.10 -9.38 -1.51
C ILE A 98 -14.02 -9.23 -2.59
N PRO A 99 -13.25 -8.12 -2.64
CA PRO A 99 -12.08 -8.05 -3.54
C PRO A 99 -11.10 -9.19 -3.34
N TYR A 100 -10.77 -9.55 -2.10
CA TYR A 100 -9.78 -10.58 -1.80
C TYR A 100 -10.18 -11.93 -2.41
N ILE A 101 -11.42 -12.38 -2.17
CA ILE A 101 -11.93 -13.64 -2.72
C ILE A 101 -12.00 -13.56 -4.26
N ALA A 102 -12.57 -12.49 -4.79
CA ALA A 102 -12.74 -12.34 -6.24
C ALA A 102 -11.39 -12.34 -6.97
N TRP A 103 -10.41 -11.57 -6.48
CA TRP A 103 -9.09 -11.48 -7.10
C TRP A 103 -8.23 -12.71 -6.89
N THR A 104 -8.41 -13.46 -5.79
CA THR A 104 -7.80 -14.78 -5.62
C THR A 104 -8.23 -15.71 -6.75
N VAL A 105 -9.55 -15.77 -7.03
CA VAL A 105 -10.08 -16.60 -8.11
C VAL A 105 -9.63 -16.07 -9.49
N ILE A 106 -9.71 -14.76 -9.73
CA ILE A 106 -9.26 -14.16 -11.00
C ILE A 106 -7.79 -14.48 -11.27
N TYR A 107 -6.91 -14.39 -10.27
CA TYR A 107 -5.49 -14.70 -10.44
C TYR A 107 -5.22 -16.16 -10.70
N ILE A 108 -5.88 -17.09 -10.00
CA ILE A 108 -5.74 -18.53 -10.26
C ILE A 108 -6.21 -18.86 -11.68
N LEU A 109 -7.36 -18.32 -12.10
CA LEU A 109 -7.86 -18.52 -13.46
C LEU A 109 -6.90 -17.93 -14.50
N PHE A 110 -6.40 -16.72 -14.24
CA PHE A 110 -5.42 -16.06 -15.09
C PHE A 110 -4.13 -16.90 -15.21
N GLU A 111 -3.53 -17.34 -14.10
CA GLU A 111 -2.38 -18.24 -14.06
C GLU A 111 -2.61 -19.52 -14.85
N GLY A 112 -3.77 -20.16 -14.68
CA GLY A 112 -4.11 -21.37 -15.41
C GLY A 112 -4.13 -21.19 -16.93
N THR A 113 -4.40 -19.98 -17.44
CA THR A 113 -4.41 -19.72 -18.90
C THR A 113 -3.04 -19.68 -19.55
N TYR A 114 -1.95 -19.42 -18.81
CA TYR A 114 -0.62 -19.28 -19.40
C TYR A 114 0.47 -20.15 -18.77
N LEU A 115 0.25 -20.68 -17.56
CA LEU A 115 1.15 -21.68 -16.97
C LEU A 115 0.95 -23.03 -17.66
N LYS A 116 2.00 -23.51 -18.33
CA LYS A 116 2.01 -24.85 -18.94
C LYS A 116 1.88 -25.91 -17.84
N GLY A 117 0.97 -26.86 -18.04
CA GLY A 117 0.75 -27.96 -17.09
C GLY A 117 -0.17 -27.63 -15.91
N PHE A 118 -0.91 -26.51 -15.96
CA PHE A 118 -1.92 -26.23 -14.95
C PHE A 118 -3.04 -27.27 -14.97
N GLU A 119 -3.35 -27.85 -13.81
CA GLU A 119 -4.39 -28.86 -13.65
C GLU A 119 -5.77 -28.19 -13.54
N TRP A 120 -6.66 -28.48 -14.50
CA TRP A 120 -8.01 -27.91 -14.56
C TRP A 120 -9.09 -28.79 -13.91
N THR A 121 -8.69 -29.75 -13.06
CA THR A 121 -9.66 -30.60 -12.35
C THR A 121 -10.34 -29.80 -11.24
N ALA A 122 -11.63 -30.06 -11.01
CA ALA A 122 -12.39 -29.38 -9.97
C ALA A 122 -11.80 -29.55 -8.56
N PRO A 123 -11.29 -30.75 -8.14
CA PRO A 123 -10.64 -30.92 -6.84
C PRO A 123 -9.37 -30.07 -6.70
N TYR A 124 -8.52 -30.05 -7.72
CA TYR A 124 -7.29 -29.25 -7.71
C TYR A 124 -7.59 -27.76 -7.62
N LEU A 125 -8.56 -27.27 -8.41
CA LEU A 125 -9.00 -25.87 -8.36
C LEU A 125 -9.55 -25.50 -6.98
N ALA A 126 -10.41 -26.34 -6.39
CA ALA A 126 -10.97 -26.10 -5.06
C ALA A 126 -9.87 -26.05 -3.99
N GLN A 127 -8.91 -26.98 -4.03
CA GLN A 127 -7.78 -27.01 -3.12
C GLN A 127 -6.87 -25.79 -3.30
N THR A 128 -6.57 -25.41 -4.54
CA THR A 128 -5.72 -24.25 -4.86
C THR A 128 -6.36 -22.96 -4.39
N ILE A 129 -7.66 -22.77 -4.63
CA ILE A 129 -8.42 -21.62 -4.13
C ILE A 129 -8.42 -21.61 -2.61
N TRP A 130 -8.70 -22.74 -1.96
CA TRP A 130 -8.73 -22.84 -0.50
C TRP A 130 -7.38 -22.48 0.13
N GLN A 131 -6.29 -23.07 -0.34
CA GLN A 131 -4.94 -22.78 0.15
C GLN A 131 -4.54 -21.32 -0.12
N SER A 132 -4.92 -20.77 -1.27
CA SER A 132 -4.64 -19.38 -1.63
C SER A 132 -5.41 -18.38 -0.75
N LEU A 133 -6.65 -18.70 -0.39
CA LEU A 133 -7.47 -17.89 0.52
C LEU A 133 -6.98 -17.94 1.98
N LEU A 134 -6.35 -19.04 2.40
CA LEU A 134 -5.78 -19.15 3.74
C LEU A 134 -4.44 -18.42 3.86
N THR A 135 -3.61 -18.50 2.81
CA THR A 135 -2.24 -17.99 2.86
C THR A 135 -2.10 -16.58 2.28
N GLY A 136 -3.00 -16.16 1.39
CA GLY A 136 -2.87 -14.91 0.63
C GLY A 136 -1.65 -14.88 -0.30
N ASN A 137 -1.17 -16.04 -0.75
CA ASN A 137 0.03 -16.19 -1.57
C ASN A 137 -0.12 -15.73 -3.02
N GLN A 138 -1.33 -15.41 -3.47
CA GLN A 138 -1.59 -14.97 -4.83
C GLN A 138 -1.08 -13.54 -5.05
N PHE A 139 -0.03 -13.41 -5.87
CA PHE A 139 0.66 -12.14 -6.16
C PHE A 139 0.87 -11.30 -4.89
N PHE A 140 0.26 -10.11 -4.84
CA PHE A 140 0.41 -9.15 -3.74
C PHE A 140 -0.78 -9.18 -2.77
N LEU A 141 -1.71 -10.14 -2.88
CA LEU A 141 -2.94 -10.18 -2.06
C LEU A 141 -2.69 -10.40 -0.57
N TYR A 142 -1.50 -10.85 -0.18
CA TYR A 142 -1.08 -10.88 1.22
C TYR A 142 -1.30 -9.51 1.90
N TYR A 143 -1.19 -8.40 1.17
CA TYR A 143 -1.44 -7.07 1.71
C TYR A 143 -2.89 -6.88 2.21
N LEU A 144 -3.88 -7.47 1.52
CA LEU A 144 -5.28 -7.45 1.97
C LEU A 144 -5.44 -8.27 3.26
N VAL A 145 -4.68 -9.36 3.40
CA VAL A 145 -4.67 -10.17 4.62
C VAL A 145 -4.13 -9.37 5.80
N ILE A 146 -3.02 -8.63 5.64
CA ILE A 146 -2.49 -7.75 6.70
C ILE A 146 -3.52 -6.65 7.04
N SER A 147 -4.14 -6.03 6.03
CA SER A 147 -5.17 -5.00 6.24
C SER A 147 -6.38 -5.54 7.04
N MET A 148 -6.78 -6.79 6.78
CA MET A 148 -7.83 -7.46 7.53
C MET A 148 -7.43 -7.71 8.99
N GLN A 149 -6.17 -8.11 9.25
CA GLN A 149 -5.63 -8.24 10.61
C GLN A 149 -5.68 -6.89 11.36
N PHE A 150 -5.25 -5.80 10.72
CA PHE A 150 -5.39 -4.46 11.32
C PHE A 150 -6.83 -4.06 11.57
N TYR A 151 -7.77 -4.39 10.66
CA TYR A 151 -9.19 -4.13 10.92
C TYR A 151 -9.72 -4.94 12.11
N LEU A 152 -9.31 -6.19 12.25
CA LEU A 152 -9.68 -6.99 13.41
C LEU A 152 -9.17 -6.35 14.71
N LEU A 153 -7.91 -5.92 14.73
CA LEU A 153 -7.25 -5.33 15.90
C LEU A 153 -7.61 -3.87 16.17
N PHE A 154 -8.12 -3.14 15.17
CA PHE A 154 -8.37 -1.71 15.26
C PHE A 154 -9.17 -1.26 16.50
N PRO A 155 -10.26 -1.95 16.93
CA PRO A 155 -10.92 -1.65 18.19
C PRO A 155 -10.00 -1.63 19.42
N LEU A 156 -9.04 -2.56 19.49
CA LEU A 156 -8.08 -2.66 20.58
C LEU A 156 -7.07 -1.51 20.49
N VAL A 157 -6.56 -1.20 19.29
CA VAL A 157 -5.63 -0.08 19.09
C VAL A 157 -6.28 1.25 19.45
N VAL A 158 -7.56 1.46 19.11
CA VAL A 158 -8.30 2.68 19.53
C VAL A 158 -8.41 2.76 21.05
N ARG A 159 -8.70 1.64 21.74
CA ARG A 159 -8.73 1.61 23.20
C ARG A 159 -7.35 1.90 23.80
N LEU A 160 -6.29 1.33 23.22
CA LEU A 160 -4.91 1.55 23.64
C LEU A 160 -4.53 3.03 23.56
N LEU A 161 -4.78 3.69 22.41
CA LEU A 161 -4.42 5.10 22.25
C LEU A 161 -5.26 6.01 23.17
N LYS A 162 -6.55 5.70 23.36
CA LYS A 162 -7.37 6.43 24.35
C LYS A 162 -6.88 6.26 25.79
N ALA A 163 -6.45 5.05 26.16
CA ALA A 163 -5.92 4.78 27.50
C ALA A 163 -4.54 5.42 27.71
N THR A 164 -3.78 5.61 26.65
CA THR A 164 -2.40 6.15 26.68
C THR A 164 -2.32 7.61 26.22
N GLU A 165 -3.41 8.39 26.31
CA GLU A 165 -3.47 9.76 25.79
C GLU A 165 -2.34 10.68 26.29
N ARG A 166 -1.91 10.47 27.55
CA ARG A 166 -0.81 11.23 28.18
C ARG A 166 0.58 10.75 27.76
N TRP A 167 0.69 9.54 27.20
CA TRP A 167 1.93 8.83 26.92
C TRP A 167 2.15 8.56 25.42
N HIS A 168 1.39 9.23 24.55
CA HIS A 168 1.48 9.03 23.10
C HIS A 168 2.90 9.17 22.51
N GLY A 169 3.75 10.05 23.08
CA GLY A 169 5.15 10.14 22.69
C GLY A 169 5.95 8.87 22.99
N TRP A 170 5.70 8.23 24.13
CA TRP A 170 6.29 6.95 24.50
C TRP A 170 5.75 5.80 23.66
N VAL A 171 4.44 5.80 23.37
CA VAL A 171 3.84 4.80 22.47
C VAL A 171 4.52 4.85 21.10
N PHE A 172 4.73 6.06 20.55
CA PHE A 172 5.46 6.24 19.30
C PHE A 172 6.89 5.72 19.39
N ALA A 173 7.63 6.10 20.43
CA ALA A 173 9.04 5.73 20.60
C ALA A 173 9.23 4.22 20.79
N VAL A 174 8.41 3.59 21.64
CA VAL A 174 8.46 2.14 21.88
C VAL A 174 8.12 1.37 20.61
N SER A 175 7.04 1.76 19.93
CA SER A 175 6.63 1.15 18.66
C SER A 175 7.72 1.30 17.58
N PHE A 176 8.34 2.47 17.47
CA PHE A 176 9.47 2.68 16.56
C PHE A 176 10.67 1.78 16.88
N LEU A 177 11.02 1.62 18.16
CA LEU A 177 12.14 0.75 18.58
C LEU A 177 11.82 -0.73 18.39
N VAL A 178 10.57 -1.14 18.63
CA VAL A 178 10.10 -2.50 18.37
C VAL A 178 10.18 -2.81 16.88
N GLU A 179 9.69 -1.91 16.02
CA GLU A 179 9.81 -2.04 14.56
C GLU A 179 11.28 -2.16 14.12
N LEU A 180 12.17 -1.28 14.60
CA LEU A 180 13.61 -1.39 14.31
C LEU A 180 14.20 -2.74 14.74
N GLY A 181 13.84 -3.20 15.94
CA GLY A 181 14.29 -4.49 16.47
C GLY A 181 13.77 -5.67 15.63
N LEU A 182 12.51 -5.62 15.18
CA LEU A 182 11.91 -6.63 14.31
C LEU A 182 12.57 -6.64 12.92
N MET A 183 12.86 -5.48 12.34
CA MET A 183 13.55 -5.38 11.06
C MET A 183 14.99 -5.88 11.17
N TRP A 184 15.68 -5.56 12.27
CA TRP A 184 17.04 -6.05 12.51
C TRP A 184 17.04 -7.56 12.71
N LEU A 185 16.12 -8.08 13.53
CA LEU A 185 15.94 -9.53 13.73
C LEU A 185 15.66 -10.24 12.40
N ASN A 186 14.83 -9.62 11.55
CA ASN A 186 14.52 -10.16 10.24
C ASN A 186 15.78 -10.29 9.38
N GLU A 187 16.50 -9.19 9.18
CA GLU A 187 17.69 -9.12 8.33
C GLU A 187 18.85 -9.97 8.86
N ALA A 188 19.19 -9.81 10.14
CA ALA A 188 20.37 -10.43 10.74
C ALA A 188 20.20 -11.92 11.06
N VAL A 189 18.96 -12.37 11.33
CA VAL A 189 18.70 -13.73 11.83
C VAL A 189 17.70 -14.47 10.95
N LEU A 190 16.48 -13.94 10.78
CA LEU A 190 15.38 -14.72 10.19
C LEU A 190 15.55 -15.01 8.70
N GLN A 191 16.34 -14.23 7.96
CA GLN A 191 16.65 -14.54 6.56
C GLN A 191 17.50 -15.81 6.39
N GLN A 192 18.32 -16.13 7.40
CA GLN A 192 19.28 -17.25 7.34
C GLN A 192 18.83 -18.44 8.19
N MET A 193 17.78 -18.27 8.97
CA MET A 193 17.30 -19.28 9.91
C MET A 193 16.64 -20.46 9.19
N PRO A 194 17.12 -21.70 9.38
CA PRO A 194 16.44 -22.87 8.86
C PRO A 194 15.11 -23.07 9.58
N LEU A 195 14.04 -23.31 8.81
CA LEU A 195 12.70 -23.53 9.36
C LEU A 195 12.47 -24.98 9.81
N ALA A 196 13.33 -25.91 9.38
CA ALA A 196 13.22 -27.32 9.72
C ALA A 196 13.40 -27.55 11.23
N GLY A 197 12.53 -28.40 11.81
CA GLY A 197 12.58 -28.74 13.23
C GLY A 197 11.94 -27.74 14.19
N LEU A 198 11.42 -26.61 13.69
CA LEU A 198 10.68 -25.65 14.53
C LEU A 198 9.27 -26.17 14.86
N PRO A 199 8.73 -25.82 16.05
CA PRO A 199 7.32 -26.03 16.36
C PRO A 199 6.43 -25.36 15.29
N GLY A 200 5.33 -26.01 14.90
CA GLY A 200 4.50 -25.56 13.77
C GLY A 200 4.01 -24.10 13.86
N TRP A 201 3.70 -23.61 15.06
CA TRP A 201 3.30 -22.22 15.26
C TRP A 201 4.45 -21.22 15.00
N LEU A 202 5.68 -21.57 15.40
CA LEU A 202 6.86 -20.73 15.20
C LEU A 202 7.31 -20.77 13.75
N HIS A 203 7.25 -21.94 13.12
CA HIS A 203 7.46 -22.08 11.68
C HIS A 203 6.49 -21.17 10.92
N ALA A 204 5.18 -21.25 11.18
CA ALA A 204 4.20 -20.40 10.51
C ALA A 204 4.45 -18.91 10.77
N LEU A 205 4.82 -18.53 11.99
CA LEU A 205 5.12 -17.14 12.34
C LEU A 205 6.29 -16.57 11.53
N ILE A 206 7.38 -17.34 11.37
CA ILE A 206 8.58 -16.90 10.64
C ILE A 206 8.36 -16.99 9.12
N GLN A 207 7.70 -18.05 8.64
CA GLN A 207 7.41 -18.24 7.22
C GLN A 207 6.51 -17.14 6.66
N TYR A 208 5.49 -16.73 7.42
CA TYR A 208 4.51 -15.71 7.02
C TYR A 208 4.75 -14.36 7.70
N ARG A 209 6.00 -14.07 8.10
CA ARG A 209 6.37 -12.80 8.74
C ARG A 209 6.10 -11.58 7.84
N ASP A 210 6.26 -11.72 6.53
CA ASP A 210 5.99 -10.69 5.51
C ASP A 210 4.52 -10.27 5.45
N ARG A 211 3.62 -11.08 6.00
CA ARG A 211 2.17 -10.86 6.02
C ARG A 211 1.57 -10.89 7.41
N ASN A 212 2.40 -10.68 8.43
CA ASN A 212 1.98 -10.53 9.81
C ASN A 212 1.82 -9.06 10.18
N VAL A 213 0.75 -8.74 10.90
CA VAL A 213 0.48 -7.39 11.43
C VAL A 213 1.60 -6.84 12.32
N ILE A 214 2.32 -7.71 13.03
CA ILE A 214 3.43 -7.35 13.92
C ILE A 214 4.56 -6.66 13.15
N THR A 215 4.82 -7.10 11.92
CA THR A 215 5.86 -6.56 11.02
C THR A 215 5.56 -5.15 10.56
N TYR A 216 4.33 -4.65 10.76
CA TYR A 216 3.90 -3.33 10.31
C TYR A 216 3.27 -2.48 11.41
N GLU A 217 3.50 -2.85 12.67
CA GLU A 217 2.80 -2.27 13.81
C GLU A 217 3.07 -0.76 13.92
N PHE A 218 4.33 -0.36 13.71
CA PHE A 218 4.73 1.04 13.84
C PHE A 218 4.03 1.93 12.83
N TRP A 219 3.92 1.48 11.58
CA TRP A 219 3.27 2.26 10.54
C TRP A 219 1.82 2.57 10.90
N PHE A 220 1.09 1.57 11.37
CA PHE A 220 -0.30 1.74 11.75
C PHE A 220 -0.47 2.64 12.98
N ILE A 221 0.37 2.47 14.00
CA ILE A 221 0.36 3.30 15.22
C ILE A 221 0.78 4.74 14.89
N ALA A 222 1.87 4.95 14.16
CA ALA A 222 2.34 6.26 13.71
C ALA A 222 1.26 6.99 12.90
N GLY A 223 0.61 6.30 11.96
CA GLY A 223 -0.53 6.85 11.21
C GLY A 223 -1.68 7.26 12.14
N GLY A 224 -2.01 6.42 13.12
CA GLY A 224 -3.02 6.69 14.12
C GLY A 224 -2.70 7.92 14.99
N LEU A 225 -1.48 8.02 15.49
CA LEU A 225 -1.02 9.17 16.30
C LEU A 225 -0.99 10.47 15.48
N MET A 226 -0.61 10.39 14.21
CA MET A 226 -0.69 11.52 13.28
C MET A 226 -2.13 11.96 13.05
N ALA A 227 -3.09 11.04 13.02
CA ALA A 227 -4.50 11.42 12.98
C ALA A 227 -5.00 12.05 14.30
N VAL A 228 -4.58 11.54 15.45
CA VAL A 228 -5.00 12.05 16.78
C VAL A 228 -4.50 13.48 17.00
N HIS A 229 -3.23 13.73 16.66
CA HIS A 229 -2.55 15.01 16.86
C HIS A 229 -2.49 15.88 15.60
N TYR A 230 -3.42 15.68 14.66
CA TYR A 230 -3.47 16.33 13.35
C TYR A 230 -3.20 17.85 13.40
N ASP A 231 -3.86 18.55 14.33
CA ASP A 231 -3.77 20.01 14.45
C ASP A 231 -2.41 20.50 14.99
N ARG A 232 -1.64 19.62 15.66
CA ARG A 232 -0.35 19.97 16.27
C ARG A 232 0.80 19.89 15.27
N TRP A 233 0.91 18.82 14.49
CA TRP A 233 2.04 18.63 13.57
C TRP A 233 1.82 19.28 12.20
N ARG A 234 0.57 19.43 11.75
CA ARG A 234 0.27 19.95 10.41
C ARG A 234 0.82 21.37 10.19
N PRO A 235 0.67 22.33 11.12
CA PRO A 235 1.26 23.65 10.98
C PRO A 235 2.79 23.59 10.88
N TRP A 236 3.42 22.72 11.67
CA TRP A 236 4.87 22.53 11.63
C TRP A 236 5.34 22.01 10.27
N LEU A 237 4.69 20.98 9.70
CA LEU A 237 5.02 20.49 8.36
C LEU A 237 4.87 21.60 7.32
N LYS A 238 3.78 22.38 7.38
CA LYS A 238 3.55 23.51 6.47
C LYS A 238 4.69 24.54 6.51
N ALA A 239 5.12 24.92 7.71
CA ALA A 239 6.12 25.95 7.94
C ALA A 239 7.56 25.51 7.59
N HIS A 240 7.87 24.20 7.60
CA HIS A 240 9.24 23.69 7.44
C HIS A 240 9.45 22.80 6.20
N PRO A 241 9.05 23.21 4.97
CA PRO A 241 9.26 22.37 3.78
C PRO A 241 10.73 22.08 3.51
N ARG A 242 11.61 23.07 3.73
CA ARG A 242 13.06 22.91 3.49
C ARG A 242 13.64 21.82 4.39
N THR A 243 13.27 21.81 5.66
CA THR A 243 13.72 20.78 6.62
C THR A 243 13.24 19.39 6.21
N VAL A 244 11.96 19.25 5.83
CA VAL A 244 11.38 17.96 5.43
C VAL A 244 12.06 17.42 4.16
N TYR A 245 12.23 18.25 3.12
CA TYR A 245 12.85 17.80 1.88
C TYR A 245 14.38 17.66 1.99
N ALA A 246 15.06 18.46 2.82
CA ALA A 246 16.46 18.24 3.14
C ALA A 246 16.63 16.88 3.85
N ALA A 247 15.82 16.59 4.87
CA ALA A 247 15.85 15.29 5.54
C ALA A 247 15.58 14.13 4.58
N LEU A 248 14.66 14.29 3.61
CA LEU A 248 14.43 13.31 2.55
C LEU A 248 15.69 13.09 1.68
N VAL A 249 16.33 14.16 1.21
CA VAL A 249 17.53 14.07 0.36
C VAL A 249 18.71 13.46 1.12
N LEU A 250 18.93 13.88 2.37
CA LEU A 250 19.93 13.27 3.24
C LEU A 250 19.61 11.79 3.51
N GLY A 251 18.35 11.46 3.80
CA GLY A 251 17.91 10.09 4.01
C GLY A 251 18.13 9.20 2.78
N LEU A 252 17.92 9.75 1.57
CA LEU A 252 18.18 9.03 0.31
C LEU A 252 19.68 8.78 0.13
N ALA A 253 20.52 9.78 0.44
CA ALA A 253 21.97 9.62 0.39
C ALA A 253 22.46 8.54 1.37
N VAL A 254 21.91 8.51 2.59
CA VAL A 254 22.22 7.47 3.59
C VAL A 254 21.73 6.10 3.13
N LEU A 255 20.51 6.00 2.59
CA LEU A 255 19.95 4.75 2.06
C LEU A 255 20.82 4.18 0.94
N TRP A 256 21.18 5.00 -0.04
CA TRP A 256 22.05 4.57 -1.12
C TRP A 256 23.46 4.26 -0.63
N GLY A 257 24.01 5.05 0.29
CA GLY A 257 25.29 4.74 0.93
C GLY A 257 25.29 3.35 1.57
N HIS A 258 24.24 3.03 2.33
CA HIS A 258 24.04 1.70 2.91
C HIS A 258 23.94 0.60 1.85
N PHE A 259 23.11 0.80 0.82
CA PHE A 259 22.97 -0.13 -0.29
C PHE A 259 24.32 -0.41 -1.00
N TRP A 260 25.13 0.64 -1.24
CA TRP A 260 26.45 0.49 -1.84
C TRP A 260 27.42 -0.25 -0.91
N LEU A 261 27.36 -0.03 0.41
CA LEU A 261 28.13 -0.82 1.38
C LEU A 261 27.73 -2.30 1.34
N GLN A 262 26.43 -2.60 1.33
CA GLN A 262 25.92 -3.98 1.22
C GLN A 262 26.47 -4.68 -0.02
N ARG A 263 26.37 -4.05 -1.20
CA ARG A 263 26.79 -4.67 -2.47
C ARG A 263 28.30 -4.72 -2.66
N MET A 264 29.01 -3.64 -2.33
CA MET A 264 30.43 -3.48 -2.71
C MET A 264 31.41 -3.87 -1.61
N VAL A 265 30.99 -3.80 -0.34
CA VAL A 265 31.88 -4.04 0.81
C VAL A 265 31.48 -5.32 1.55
N TRP A 266 30.20 -5.52 1.84
CA TRP A 266 29.73 -6.73 2.52
C TRP A 266 29.41 -7.90 1.58
N HIS A 267 29.46 -7.65 0.26
CA HIS A 267 29.22 -8.65 -0.79
C HIS A 267 27.87 -9.36 -0.64
N GLU A 268 26.87 -8.65 -0.13
CA GLU A 268 25.51 -9.14 -0.06
C GLU A 268 24.93 -9.30 -1.47
N ASN A 269 24.13 -10.36 -1.65
CA ASN A 269 23.41 -10.57 -2.90
C ASN A 269 22.30 -9.52 -3.10
N GLU A 270 21.73 -9.48 -4.31
CA GLU A 270 20.65 -8.55 -4.67
C GLU A 270 19.49 -8.62 -3.67
N THR A 271 19.07 -9.84 -3.30
CA THR A 271 17.91 -10.08 -2.43
C THR A 271 18.07 -9.46 -1.03
N MET A 272 19.28 -9.51 -0.47
CA MET A 272 19.56 -8.92 0.85
C MET A 272 19.71 -7.40 0.76
N ALA A 273 20.46 -6.89 -0.23
CA ALA A 273 20.71 -5.45 -0.34
C ALA A 273 19.45 -4.63 -0.67
N VAL A 274 18.51 -5.22 -1.43
CA VAL A 274 17.22 -4.58 -1.72
C VAL A 274 16.10 -5.04 -0.78
N LEU A 275 16.43 -5.71 0.32
CA LEU A 275 15.44 -6.25 1.26
C LEU A 275 14.48 -5.15 1.73
N VAL A 276 13.17 -5.43 1.75
CA VAL A 276 12.16 -4.47 2.19
C VAL A 276 12.16 -4.34 3.72
N LEU A 277 12.29 -5.48 4.41
CA LEU A 277 12.19 -5.59 5.87
C LEU A 277 13.57 -5.50 6.52
N GLN A 278 14.19 -4.32 6.47
CA GLN A 278 15.50 -4.02 7.08
C GLN A 278 15.45 -2.69 7.86
N PRO A 279 16.27 -2.48 8.91
CA PRO A 279 16.15 -1.34 9.82
C PRO A 279 16.19 0.03 9.15
N ILE A 280 17.05 0.19 8.14
CA ILE A 280 17.19 1.46 7.41
C ILE A 280 15.89 1.88 6.71
N MET A 281 15.06 0.91 6.32
CA MET A 281 13.78 1.16 5.68
C MET A 281 12.76 1.79 6.64
N VAL A 282 12.90 1.59 7.95
CA VAL A 282 12.03 2.25 8.95
C VAL A 282 12.25 3.76 8.95
N VAL A 283 13.51 4.21 8.91
CA VAL A 283 13.82 5.64 8.85
C VAL A 283 13.47 6.20 7.48
N TRP A 284 13.90 5.52 6.41
CA TRP A 284 13.65 5.96 5.03
C TRP A 284 12.16 6.12 4.74
N SER A 285 11.36 5.10 5.04
CA SER A 285 9.92 5.12 4.73
C SER A 285 9.16 6.16 5.56
N PHE A 286 9.60 6.44 6.79
CA PHE A 286 9.04 7.53 7.60
C PHE A 286 9.35 8.90 7.00
N LEU A 287 10.58 9.13 6.54
CA LEU A 287 10.95 10.37 5.84
C LEU A 287 10.13 10.56 4.55
N VAL A 288 9.96 9.50 3.76
CA VAL A 288 9.11 9.53 2.56
C VAL A 288 7.65 9.82 2.93
N ALA A 289 7.11 9.20 3.98
CA ALA A 289 5.75 9.46 4.45
C ALA A 289 5.55 10.95 4.81
N MET A 290 6.50 11.54 5.53
CA MET A 290 6.45 12.96 5.92
C MET A 290 6.58 13.88 4.70
N ALA A 291 7.45 13.56 3.75
CA ALA A 291 7.61 14.34 2.52
C ALA A 291 6.35 14.28 1.65
N LEU A 292 5.74 13.10 1.50
CA LEU A 292 4.49 12.94 0.76
C LEU A 292 3.32 13.63 1.48
N LEU A 293 3.22 13.55 2.81
CA LEU A 293 2.24 14.34 3.59
C LEU A 293 2.43 15.83 3.36
N ARG A 294 3.68 16.31 3.38
CA ARG A 294 3.98 17.72 3.13
C ARG A 294 3.60 18.15 1.71
N ALA A 295 3.88 17.33 0.71
CA ALA A 295 3.48 17.57 -0.67
C ALA A 295 1.94 17.54 -0.81
N GLY A 296 1.28 16.58 -0.18
CA GLY A 296 -0.17 16.43 -0.12
C GLY A 296 -0.85 17.65 0.49
N ILE A 297 -0.31 18.19 1.59
CA ILE A 297 -0.83 19.39 2.25
C ILE A 297 -0.66 20.63 1.34
N ALA A 298 0.51 20.83 0.74
CA ALA A 298 0.71 21.94 -0.19
C ALA A 298 -0.20 21.86 -1.40
N TRP A 299 -0.37 20.67 -1.97
CA TRP A 299 -1.31 20.46 -3.07
C TRP A 299 -2.75 20.75 -2.63
N ALA A 300 -3.17 20.24 -1.46
CA ALA A 300 -4.52 20.41 -0.96
C ALA A 300 -4.91 21.90 -0.78
N ASP A 301 -3.95 22.74 -0.37
CA ASP A 301 -4.13 24.19 -0.22
C ASP A 301 -4.39 24.90 -1.57
N VAL A 302 -3.75 24.44 -2.65
CA VAL A 302 -3.87 25.07 -3.98
C VAL A 302 -4.75 24.29 -4.96
N ARG A 303 -5.33 23.16 -4.56
CA ARG A 303 -5.97 22.16 -5.46
C ARG A 303 -7.07 22.73 -6.37
N GLN A 304 -7.72 23.81 -5.95
CA GLN A 304 -8.80 24.47 -6.69
C GLN A 304 -8.29 25.54 -7.66
N ALA A 305 -7.01 25.92 -7.59
CA ALA A 305 -6.45 26.93 -8.47
C ALA A 305 -6.42 26.44 -9.94
N PRO A 306 -6.76 27.31 -10.92
CA PRO A 306 -6.81 26.93 -12.33
C PRO A 306 -5.53 26.27 -12.84
N ARG A 307 -4.36 26.78 -12.41
CA ARG A 307 -3.03 26.28 -12.81
C ARG A 307 -2.74 24.82 -12.44
N VAL A 308 -3.35 24.28 -11.38
CA VAL A 308 -3.14 22.88 -10.96
C VAL A 308 -4.34 21.99 -11.29
N ARG A 309 -5.37 22.50 -11.97
CA ARG A 309 -6.64 21.79 -12.17
C ARG A 309 -6.47 20.43 -12.86
N TRP A 310 -5.62 20.34 -13.89
CA TRP A 310 -5.30 19.08 -14.56
C TRP A 310 -4.65 18.08 -13.59
N PHE A 311 -3.64 18.53 -12.84
CA PHE A 311 -2.96 17.71 -11.86
C PHE A 311 -3.91 17.25 -10.76
N SER A 312 -4.79 18.13 -10.27
CA SER A 312 -5.82 17.77 -9.28
C SER A 312 -6.80 16.72 -9.83
N LYS A 313 -7.21 16.82 -11.10
CA LYS A 313 -8.04 15.78 -11.73
C LYS A 313 -7.30 14.44 -11.80
N PHE A 314 -6.02 14.46 -12.17
CA PHE A 314 -5.17 13.27 -12.18
C PHE A 314 -5.04 12.65 -10.78
N VAL A 315 -4.67 13.44 -9.77
CA VAL A 315 -4.50 12.97 -8.38
C VAL A 315 -5.80 12.37 -7.84
N LEU A 316 -6.94 13.03 -8.06
CA LEU A 316 -8.24 12.48 -7.62
C LEU A 316 -8.62 11.22 -8.39
N ALA A 317 -8.29 11.13 -9.68
CA ALA A 317 -8.56 9.95 -10.48
C ALA A 317 -7.70 8.75 -10.06
N ALA A 318 -6.40 8.97 -9.89
CA ALA A 318 -5.42 7.99 -9.46
C ALA A 318 -5.63 7.58 -8.00
N GLY A 319 -5.74 8.52 -7.07
CA GLY A 319 -5.96 8.26 -5.65
C GLY A 319 -7.27 7.50 -5.40
N GLY A 320 -8.35 7.86 -6.11
CA GLY A 320 -9.61 7.14 -6.05
C GLY A 320 -9.59 5.75 -6.70
N ALA A 321 -8.69 5.52 -7.67
CA ALA A 321 -8.50 4.22 -8.34
C ALA A 321 -7.40 3.36 -7.70
N SER A 322 -6.63 3.88 -6.75
CA SER A 322 -5.41 3.25 -6.19
C SER A 322 -5.59 1.79 -5.77
N PHE A 323 -6.67 1.47 -5.03
CA PHE A 323 -6.96 0.08 -4.65
C PHE A 323 -7.29 -0.82 -5.85
N GLY A 324 -7.98 -0.30 -6.87
CA GLY A 324 -8.21 -1.03 -8.11
C GLY A 324 -6.95 -1.22 -8.93
N VAL A 325 -6.09 -0.20 -9.03
CA VAL A 325 -4.77 -0.26 -9.68
C VAL A 325 -3.91 -1.34 -9.01
N PHE A 326 -3.91 -1.39 -7.67
CA PHE A 326 -3.24 -2.43 -6.90
C PHE A 326 -3.69 -3.85 -7.29
N LEU A 327 -4.96 -4.04 -7.65
CA LEU A 327 -5.47 -5.36 -8.04
C LEU A 327 -5.24 -5.68 -9.52
N VAL A 328 -5.30 -4.70 -10.43
CA VAL A 328 -5.19 -4.99 -11.87
C VAL A 328 -3.75 -4.99 -12.38
N HIS A 329 -2.82 -4.31 -11.69
CA HIS A 329 -1.47 -4.08 -12.21
C HIS A 329 -0.65 -5.36 -12.48
N PRO A 330 -0.78 -6.49 -11.75
CA PRO A 330 0.03 -7.68 -12.05
C PRO A 330 -0.34 -8.28 -13.41
N ILE A 331 -1.62 -8.26 -13.76
CA ILE A 331 -2.11 -8.71 -15.07
C ILE A 331 -1.59 -7.80 -16.18
N LEU A 332 -1.64 -6.48 -15.99
CA LEU A 332 -1.12 -5.53 -16.98
C LEU A 332 0.39 -5.67 -17.16
N LEU A 333 1.12 -5.85 -16.06
CA LEU A 333 2.56 -6.08 -16.08
C LEU A 333 2.89 -7.40 -16.79
N HIS A 334 2.09 -8.45 -16.61
CA HIS A 334 2.25 -9.71 -17.33
C HIS A 334 2.14 -9.53 -18.85
N TYR A 335 1.16 -8.76 -19.35
CA TYR A 335 1.06 -8.48 -20.78
C TYR A 335 2.23 -7.65 -21.32
N VAL A 336 2.73 -6.70 -20.52
CA VAL A 336 3.97 -5.98 -20.84
C VAL A 336 5.14 -6.96 -20.91
N ALA A 337 5.24 -7.89 -19.96
CA ALA A 337 6.30 -8.89 -19.92
C ALA A 337 6.24 -9.81 -21.16
N ILE A 338 5.06 -10.29 -21.55
CA ILE A 338 4.88 -11.07 -22.80
C ILE A 338 5.38 -10.27 -23.99
N ALA A 339 4.99 -9.00 -24.12
CA ALA A 339 5.42 -8.18 -25.26
C ALA A 339 6.95 -8.03 -25.29
N VAL A 340 7.58 -7.72 -24.15
CA VAL A 340 9.05 -7.58 -24.05
C VAL A 340 9.75 -8.91 -24.36
N TYR A 341 9.26 -10.03 -23.83
CA TYR A 341 9.79 -11.34 -24.14
C TYR A 341 9.57 -11.73 -25.60
N HIS A 342 8.45 -11.39 -26.23
CA HIS A 342 8.20 -11.75 -27.62
C HIS A 342 9.11 -10.98 -28.58
N PHE A 343 9.20 -9.66 -28.41
CA PHE A 343 9.97 -8.81 -29.32
C PHE A 343 11.49 -8.83 -29.07
N HIS A 344 11.94 -9.34 -27.91
CA HIS A 344 13.36 -9.38 -27.53
C HIS A 344 14.13 -8.08 -27.85
N PRO A 345 13.66 -6.91 -27.37
CA PRO A 345 14.23 -5.63 -27.76
C PRO A 345 15.71 -5.55 -27.36
N HIS A 346 16.51 -4.92 -28.21
CA HIS A 346 17.92 -4.64 -27.93
C HIS A 346 18.08 -3.97 -26.55
N PRO A 347 19.14 -4.26 -25.77
CA PRO A 347 19.29 -3.76 -24.39
C PRO A 347 19.08 -2.26 -24.20
N VAL A 348 19.55 -1.44 -25.15
CA VAL A 348 19.34 0.02 -25.12
C VAL A 348 17.85 0.37 -25.20
N LEU A 349 17.11 -0.23 -26.13
CA LEU A 349 15.66 -0.01 -26.27
C LEU A 349 14.92 -0.49 -25.01
N ARG A 350 15.32 -1.65 -24.46
CA ARG A 350 14.73 -2.20 -23.24
C ARG A 350 14.78 -1.21 -22.06
N ARG A 351 15.87 -0.47 -21.90
CA ARG A 351 16.00 0.57 -20.85
C ARG A 351 15.01 1.71 -21.04
N TRP A 352 14.79 2.15 -22.28
CA TRP A 352 13.80 3.18 -22.61
C TRP A 352 12.36 2.70 -22.49
N LEU A 353 12.13 1.38 -22.57
CA LEU A 353 10.81 0.80 -22.35
C LEU A 353 10.37 0.82 -20.89
N VAL A 354 11.28 0.90 -19.90
CA VAL A 354 10.92 0.96 -18.47
C VAL A 354 9.90 2.06 -18.14
N PRO A 355 10.13 3.36 -18.42
CA PRO A 355 9.15 4.40 -18.14
C PRO A 355 7.86 4.24 -18.96
N VAL A 356 7.95 3.70 -20.18
CA VAL A 356 6.77 3.43 -21.02
C VAL A 356 5.91 2.33 -20.39
N SER A 357 6.53 1.24 -19.94
CA SER A 357 5.85 0.15 -19.24
C SER A 357 5.20 0.62 -17.95
N ILE A 358 5.88 1.46 -17.16
CA ILE A 358 5.28 2.07 -15.95
C ILE A 358 4.05 2.89 -16.33
N ALA A 359 4.14 3.74 -17.35
CA ALA A 359 3.01 4.55 -17.81
C ALA A 359 1.83 3.70 -18.32
N VAL A 360 2.12 2.62 -19.04
CA VAL A 360 1.11 1.66 -19.53
C VAL A 360 0.43 0.93 -18.38
N VAL A 361 1.20 0.35 -17.45
CA VAL A 361 0.66 -0.42 -16.32
C VAL A 361 -0.13 0.50 -15.38
N TYR A 362 0.42 1.66 -15.06
CA TYR A 362 -0.22 2.60 -14.14
C TYR A 362 -1.42 3.30 -14.76
N GLY A 363 -1.27 3.87 -15.95
CA GLY A 363 -2.34 4.55 -16.68
C GLY A 363 -3.44 3.59 -17.11
N GLY A 364 -3.09 2.44 -17.67
CA GLY A 364 -4.01 1.36 -17.98
C GLY A 364 -4.72 0.83 -16.74
N GLY A 365 -4.01 0.72 -15.62
CA GLY A 365 -4.57 0.34 -14.34
C GLY A 365 -5.64 1.32 -13.85
N ILE A 366 -5.41 2.63 -13.96
CA ILE A 366 -6.38 3.67 -13.59
C ILE A 366 -7.63 3.55 -14.48
N VAL A 367 -7.44 3.40 -15.79
CA VAL A 367 -8.56 3.29 -16.75
C VAL A 367 -9.39 2.05 -16.44
N LEU A 368 -8.75 0.88 -16.29
CA LEU A 368 -9.41 -0.39 -16.04
C LEU A 368 -10.11 -0.41 -14.68
N ALA A 369 -9.44 0.03 -13.62
CA ALA A 369 -10.04 0.13 -12.28
C ALA A 369 -11.30 1.02 -12.29
N ARG A 370 -11.27 2.15 -13.01
CA ARG A 370 -12.43 3.04 -13.14
C ARG A 370 -13.53 2.45 -14.02
N ALA A 371 -13.17 1.68 -15.06
CA ALA A 371 -14.14 0.98 -15.89
C ALA A 371 -14.89 -0.09 -15.07
N ILE A 372 -14.16 -0.92 -14.34
CA ILE A 372 -14.72 -1.94 -13.43
C ILE A 372 -15.59 -1.27 -12.36
N ALA A 373 -15.14 -0.16 -11.78
CA ALA A 373 -15.89 0.59 -10.78
C ALA A 373 -17.24 1.14 -11.28
N ARG A 374 -17.41 1.39 -12.59
CA ARG A 374 -18.69 1.88 -13.13
C ARG A 374 -19.75 0.80 -13.28
N VAL A 375 -19.35 -0.47 -13.34
CA VAL A 375 -20.28 -1.57 -13.52
C VAL A 375 -20.87 -1.96 -12.15
N PRO A 376 -22.21 -1.95 -11.98
CA PRO A 376 -22.85 -2.42 -10.75
C PRO A 376 -22.40 -3.84 -10.40
N LEU A 377 -22.28 -4.15 -9.10
CA LEU A 377 -21.70 -5.39 -8.55
C LEU A 377 -20.18 -5.52 -8.75
N LEU A 378 -19.63 -5.28 -9.94
CA LEU A 378 -18.18 -5.30 -10.16
C LEU A 378 -17.44 -4.17 -9.44
N GLY A 379 -18.11 -3.06 -9.13
CA GLY A 379 -17.52 -2.05 -8.24
C GLY A 379 -16.98 -2.63 -6.93
N TYR A 380 -17.61 -3.68 -6.38
CA TYR A 380 -17.15 -4.31 -5.14
C TYR A 380 -15.83 -5.04 -5.31
N ILE A 381 -15.50 -5.59 -6.48
CA ILE A 381 -14.21 -6.27 -6.69
C ILE A 381 -13.04 -5.31 -6.73
N VAL A 382 -13.29 -4.01 -6.91
CA VAL A 382 -12.29 -2.92 -6.79
C VAL A 382 -12.56 -2.04 -5.56
N GLY A 383 -13.24 -2.58 -4.54
CA GLY A 383 -13.43 -1.93 -3.25
C GLY A 383 -14.35 -0.70 -3.25
N GLN A 384 -15.11 -0.47 -4.32
CA GLN A 384 -16.03 0.66 -4.45
C GLN A 384 -17.50 0.22 -4.35
N ARG A 385 -18.31 1.03 -3.66
CA ARG A 385 -19.76 0.83 -3.64
C ARG A 385 -20.38 1.56 -4.81
N THR A 386 -20.71 0.84 -5.87
CA THR A 386 -21.41 1.39 -7.03
C THR A 386 -22.89 1.05 -6.92
N PRO A 387 -23.76 2.04 -6.60
CA PRO A 387 -25.20 1.79 -6.53
C PRO A 387 -25.75 1.50 -7.93
N TRP A 388 -26.78 0.66 -8.00
CA TRP A 388 -27.50 0.42 -9.25
C TRP A 388 -28.07 1.74 -9.81
N PRO A 389 -28.10 1.94 -11.15
CA PRO A 389 -28.59 3.17 -11.77
C PRO A 389 -30.00 3.58 -11.29
N ARG A 390 -30.88 2.61 -11.05
CA ARG A 390 -32.24 2.84 -10.52
C ARG A 390 -32.24 3.35 -9.07
N ALA A 391 -31.34 2.85 -8.22
CA ALA A 391 -31.19 3.30 -6.83
C ALA A 391 -30.55 4.71 -6.74
N ALA A 392 -29.65 5.06 -7.68
CA ALA A 392 -29.05 6.39 -7.76
C ALA A 392 -30.06 7.47 -8.19
N LYS A 393 -31.05 7.13 -9.01
CA LYS A 393 -32.14 8.02 -9.41
C LYS A 393 -33.12 8.28 -8.25
N ALA A 394 -33.46 7.26 -7.48
CA ALA A 394 -34.31 7.37 -6.29
C ALA A 394 -33.68 8.19 -5.15
N ALA A 395 -32.36 8.11 -4.96
CA ALA A 395 -31.63 8.89 -3.95
C ALA A 395 -31.46 10.38 -4.27
N ARG A 396 -31.71 10.78 -5.53
CA ARG A 396 -31.63 12.18 -6.01
C ARG A 396 -32.98 12.90 -6.03
N LEU A 397 -34.08 12.19 -5.84
CA LEU A 397 -35.38 12.82 -5.67
C LEU A 397 -35.45 13.41 -4.25
N PRO A 398 -35.82 14.69 -4.08
CA PRO A 398 -36.09 15.21 -2.75
C PRO A 398 -37.14 14.32 -2.11
N ARG A 399 -36.86 13.83 -0.90
CA ARG A 399 -37.89 13.16 -0.10
C ARG A 399 -38.97 14.21 0.13
N ALA A 400 -40.15 14.01 -0.46
CA ALA A 400 -41.30 14.81 -0.15
C ALA A 400 -41.61 14.61 1.34
N SER A 401 -41.42 15.68 2.12
CA SER A 401 -42.04 15.90 3.41
C SER A 401 -42.41 17.36 3.47
#